data_AF-A0A553E1V8-F1
#
_entry.id   AF-A0A553E1V8-F1
#
_cell.length_a   1.000
_cell.length_b   1.000
_cell.length_c   1.000
_cell.angle_alpha   90.00
_cell.angle_beta   90.00
_cell.angle_gamma   90.00
#
_symmetry.space_group_name_H-M   'P 1'
#
loop_
_entity.id
_entity.type
_entity.pdbx_description
1 polymer ?
#
loop_
_entity_poly.entity_id
_entity_poly.type
_entity_poly.pdbx_seq_one_letter_code
_entity_poly.pdbx_strand_id
1 'polypeptide(L)'
;MENINFIKSTLKFSILGLFIPGFTAVALLGIQMLLSAFGIECTVSWKIIWTITTILGISLPFIFANYITNITDEKLKKVKSKFTIFNLVEYVCIQSSLGCYFSSSNTLCYVSDGQNGLELVFTAWLAIPILILLSFVFKETISYTEE
;
A
#
# COMPACT_ATOMS: atom_id res chain seq x y z
N MET A 1 17.71 21.45 -12.47
CA MET A 1 16.36 20.87 -12.28
C MET A 1 16.50 19.80 -11.20
N GLU A 2 15.82 19.92 -10.04
CA GLU A 2 15.97 18.92 -8.97
C GLU A 2 15.18 17.67 -9.37
N ASN A 3 15.87 16.70 -9.97
CA ASN A 3 15.26 15.46 -10.41
C ASN A 3 14.65 14.71 -9.21
N ILE A 4 13.39 14.29 -9.34
CA ILE A 4 12.72 13.54 -8.27
C ILE A 4 13.40 12.19 -8.14
N ASN A 5 14.07 11.99 -7.01
CA ASN A 5 14.67 10.71 -6.69
C ASN A 5 13.63 9.81 -5.99
N PHE A 6 12.85 9.08 -6.81
CA PHE A 6 11.83 8.13 -6.34
C PHE A 6 12.40 7.12 -5.34
N ILE A 7 13.56 6.53 -5.66
CA ILE A 7 14.24 5.57 -4.79
C ILE A 7 14.54 6.19 -3.42
N LYS A 8 15.15 7.38 -3.38
CA LYS A 8 15.48 8.08 -2.12
C LYS A 8 14.22 8.41 -1.33
N SER A 9 13.14 8.79 -1.99
CA SER A 9 11.87 9.09 -1.33
C SER A 9 11.20 7.83 -0.77
N THR A 10 11.21 6.73 -1.53
CA THR A 10 10.72 5.43 -1.07
C THR A 10 11.55 4.91 0.08
N LEU A 11 12.88 4.97 0.05
CA LEU A 11 13.72 4.56 1.17
C LEU A 11 13.42 5.35 2.46
N LYS A 12 13.21 6.67 2.35
CA LYS A 12 12.77 7.48 3.50
C LYS A 12 11.41 7.01 4.02
N PHE A 13 10.48 6.73 3.13
CA PHE A 13 9.18 6.16 3.50
C PHE A 13 9.36 4.78 4.14
N SER A 14 10.18 3.89 3.60
CA SER A 14 10.44 2.54 4.11
C SER A 14 11.04 2.53 5.51
N ILE A 15 11.90 3.49 5.86
CA ILE A 15 12.42 3.64 7.22
C ILE A 15 11.27 3.90 8.20
N LEU A 16 10.36 4.81 7.86
CA LEU A 16 9.14 5.03 8.65
C LEU A 16 8.21 3.81 8.59
N GLY A 17 8.15 3.17 7.41
CA GLY A 17 7.47 1.94 7.05
C GLY A 17 7.75 0.77 7.99
N LEU A 18 8.94 0.72 8.59
CA LEU A 18 9.29 -0.32 9.57
C LEU A 18 8.55 -0.15 10.91
N PHE A 19 8.17 1.07 11.28
CA PHE A 19 7.55 1.41 12.57
C PHE A 19 6.03 1.63 12.48
N ILE A 20 5.49 1.90 11.28
CA ILE A 20 4.06 2.08 11.05
C ILE A 20 3.17 0.82 10.82
N PRO A 21 3.66 -0.44 10.69
CA PRO A 21 2.81 -1.59 10.39
C PRO A 21 1.64 -1.79 11.34
N GLY A 22 1.87 -1.50 12.63
CA GLY A 22 0.83 -1.62 13.65
C GLY A 22 -0.31 -0.62 13.41
N PHE A 23 0.01 0.61 13.02
CA PHE A 23 -1.00 1.63 12.72
C PHE A 23 -1.84 1.26 11.50
N THR A 24 -1.21 0.73 10.45
CA THR A 24 -1.93 0.31 9.25
C THR A 24 -2.74 -0.97 9.48
N ALA A 25 -2.27 -1.89 10.32
CA ALA A 25 -3.05 -3.04 10.76
C ALA A 25 -4.29 -2.62 11.57
N VAL A 26 -4.14 -1.67 12.51
CA VAL A 26 -5.26 -1.08 13.25
C VAL A 26 -6.24 -0.36 12.32
N ALA A 27 -5.75 0.36 11.31
CA ALA A 27 -6.62 0.99 10.32
C ALA A 27 -7.44 -0.04 9.52
N LEU A 28 -6.83 -1.14 9.08
CA LEU A 28 -7.52 -2.24 8.39
C LEU A 28 -8.58 -2.90 9.28
N LEU A 29 -8.25 -3.15 10.54
CA LEU A 29 -9.21 -3.63 11.55
C LEU A 29 -10.35 -2.63 11.74
N GLY A 30 -10.05 -1.34 11.82
CA GLY A 30 -11.06 -0.27 11.90
C GLY A 30 -12.01 -0.25 10.71
N ILE A 31 -11.50 -0.45 9.49
CA ILE A 31 -12.33 -0.58 8.28
C ILE A 31 -13.22 -1.82 8.36
N GLN A 32 -12.69 -2.96 8.82
CA GLN A 32 -13.49 -4.17 9.00
C GLN A 32 -14.60 -3.95 10.02
N MET A 33 -14.30 -3.36 11.17
CA MET A 33 -15.28 -3.05 12.21
C MET A 33 -16.35 -2.09 11.70
N LEU A 34 -15.97 -1.10 10.90
CA LEU A 34 -16.91 -0.17 10.27
C LEU A 34 -17.88 -0.88 9.33
N LEU A 35 -17.37 -1.77 8.45
CA LEU A 35 -18.23 -2.57 7.57
C LEU A 35 -19.18 -3.47 8.37
N SER A 36 -18.72 -4.02 9.50
CA SER A 36 -19.57 -4.81 10.40
C SER A 36 -20.59 -3.97 11.17
N ALA A 37 -20.30 -2.71 11.48
CA ALA A 37 -21.28 -1.78 12.01
C ALA A 37 -22.40 -1.46 11.00
N PHE A 38 -22.12 -1.57 9.69
CA PHE A 38 -23.13 -1.52 8.62
C PHE A 38 -23.87 -2.85 8.40
N GLY A 39 -23.67 -3.85 9.25
CA GLY A 39 -24.36 -5.15 9.19
C GLY A 39 -23.68 -6.19 8.29
N ILE A 40 -22.46 -5.93 7.81
CA ILE A 40 -21.71 -6.90 7.00
C ILE A 40 -21.00 -7.89 7.93
N GLU A 41 -21.19 -9.18 7.69
CA GLU A 41 -20.51 -10.23 8.46
C GLU A 41 -18.98 -10.04 8.42
N CYS A 42 -18.30 -10.20 9.55
CA CYS A 42 -16.85 -9.96 9.67
C CYS A 42 -16.03 -10.69 8.59
N THR A 43 -16.36 -11.95 8.30
CA THR A 43 -15.67 -12.75 7.30
C THR A 43 -15.84 -12.18 5.89
N VAL A 44 -17.03 -11.67 5.58
CA VAL A 44 -17.36 -11.01 4.32
C VAL A 44 -16.66 -9.66 4.23
N SER A 45 -16.62 -8.89 5.32
CA SER A 45 -15.88 -7.61 5.40
C SER A 45 -14.41 -7.79 5.05
N TRP A 46 -13.74 -8.82 5.59
CA TRP A 46 -12.35 -9.12 5.24
C TRP A 46 -12.17 -9.50 3.77
N LYS A 47 -13.06 -10.33 3.21
CA LYS A 47 -13.03 -10.66 1.79
C LYS A 47 -13.20 -9.42 0.91
N ILE A 48 -14.08 -8.49 1.28
CA ILE A 48 -14.26 -7.22 0.57
C ILE A 48 -12.97 -6.40 0.64
N ILE A 49 -12.40 -6.22 1.83
CA ILE A 49 -11.15 -5.47 2.04
C ILE A 49 -10.03 -6.06 1.18
N TRP A 50 -9.81 -7.38 1.23
CA TRP A 50 -8.77 -8.05 0.44
C TRP A 50 -9.01 -7.93 -1.05
N THR A 51 -10.25 -8.04 -1.51
CA THR A 51 -10.58 -7.89 -2.93
C THR A 51 -10.29 -6.48 -3.42
N ILE A 52 -10.76 -5.46 -2.70
CA ILE A 52 -10.56 -4.05 -3.05
C ILE A 52 -9.08 -3.70 -3.02
N THR A 53 -8.36 -4.08 -1.96
CA THR A 53 -6.93 -3.77 -1.82
C THR A 53 -6.07 -4.50 -2.84
N THR A 54 -6.45 -5.71 -3.27
CA THR A 54 -5.77 -6.40 -4.38
C THR A 54 -5.97 -5.66 -5.69
N ILE A 55 -7.20 -5.27 -6.01
CA ILE A 55 -7.49 -4.51 -7.24
C ILE A 55 -6.75 -3.17 -7.24
N LEU A 56 -6.76 -2.45 -6.11
CA LEU A 56 -6.07 -1.18 -5.98
C LEU A 56 -4.55 -1.34 -6.04
N GLY A 57 -3.96 -2.31 -5.33
CA GLY A 57 -2.51 -2.55 -5.36
C GLY A 57 -2.01 -2.98 -6.74
N ILE A 58 -2.84 -3.64 -7.56
CA ILE A 58 -2.47 -3.93 -8.94
C ILE A 58 -2.62 -2.69 -9.82
N SER A 59 -3.74 -1.96 -9.72
CA SER A 59 -4.06 -0.86 -10.64
C SER A 59 -3.31 0.45 -10.36
N LEU A 60 -3.02 0.75 -9.10
CA LEU A 60 -2.45 2.02 -8.68
C LEU A 60 -1.03 2.27 -9.23
N PRO A 61 -0.11 1.28 -9.31
CA PRO A 61 1.16 1.46 -9.98
C PRO A 61 1.03 1.89 -11.44
N PHE A 62 0.10 1.30 -12.20
CA PHE A 62 -0.14 1.69 -13.60
C PHE A 62 -0.73 3.10 -13.71
N ILE A 63 -1.69 3.44 -12.85
CA ILE A 63 -2.28 4.79 -12.81
C ILE A 63 -1.19 5.82 -12.49
N PHE A 64 -0.31 5.53 -11.54
CA PHE A 64 0.77 6.42 -11.15
C PHE A 64 1.84 6.55 -12.25
N ALA A 65 2.23 5.45 -12.89
CA ALA A 65 3.14 5.45 -14.04
C ALA A 65 2.58 6.32 -15.18
N ASN A 66 1.30 6.14 -15.54
CA ASN A 66 0.66 6.98 -16.55
C ASN A 66 0.54 8.45 -16.10
N TYR A 67 0.37 8.71 -14.81
CA TYR A 67 0.34 10.08 -14.30
C TYR A 67 1.68 10.80 -14.44
N ILE A 68 2.79 10.11 -14.16
CA ILE A 68 4.13 10.73 -14.23
C ILE A 68 4.63 10.91 -15.67
N THR A 69 4.21 10.07 -16.63
CA THR A 69 4.57 10.24 -18.05
C THR A 69 3.85 11.42 -18.72
N ASN A 70 2.66 11.77 -18.24
CA ASN A 70 1.84 12.84 -18.83
C ASN A 70 1.99 14.20 -18.14
N ILE A 71 2.97 14.36 -17.24
CA ILE A 71 3.10 15.56 -16.42
C ILE A 71 4.07 16.58 -17.01
N THR A 72 3.73 17.87 -16.92
CA THR A 72 4.62 18.97 -17.33
C THR A 72 5.61 19.35 -16.24
N ASP A 73 6.75 19.93 -16.63
CA ASP A 73 7.86 20.34 -15.73
C ASP A 73 7.41 21.21 -14.55
N GLU A 74 6.45 22.12 -14.75
CA GLU A 74 5.91 22.97 -13.67
C GLU A 74 5.18 22.18 -12.58
N LYS A 75 4.58 21.04 -12.92
CA LYS A 75 3.83 20.20 -11.97
C LYS A 75 4.71 19.17 -11.27
N LEU A 76 5.99 19.05 -11.65
CA LEU A 76 6.97 18.14 -11.06
C LEU A 76 7.04 18.31 -9.53
N LYS A 77 7.02 19.54 -9.00
CA LYS A 77 7.02 19.78 -7.54
C LYS A 77 5.84 19.12 -6.79
N LYS A 78 4.68 18.96 -7.42
CA LYS A 78 3.51 18.28 -6.82
C LYS A 78 3.63 16.76 -6.85
N VAL A 79 4.47 16.20 -7.73
CA VAL A 79 4.69 14.75 -7.86
C VAL A 79 5.26 14.17 -6.58
N LYS A 80 6.16 14.88 -5.88
CA LYS A 80 6.75 14.40 -4.62
C LYS A 80 5.71 14.11 -3.54
N SER A 81 4.74 15.00 -3.35
CA SER A 81 3.65 14.80 -2.37
C SER A 81 2.74 13.64 -2.80
N LYS A 82 2.36 13.60 -4.09
CA LYS A 82 1.57 12.51 -4.65
C LYS A 82 2.28 11.15 -4.56
N PHE A 83 3.60 11.12 -4.70
CA PHE A 83 4.41 9.91 -4.59
C PHE A 83 4.47 9.39 -3.15
N THR A 84 4.54 10.27 -2.15
CA THR A 84 4.42 9.87 -0.75
C THR A 84 3.05 9.27 -0.45
N ILE A 85 1.98 9.88 -0.98
CA ILE A 85 0.61 9.34 -0.85
C ILE A 85 0.51 7.98 -1.56
N PHE A 86 1.06 7.87 -2.77
CA PHE A 86 1.14 6.62 -3.50
C PHE A 86 1.82 5.54 -2.64
N ASN A 87 3.03 5.80 -2.12
CA ASN A 87 3.75 4.83 -1.30
C ASN A 87 2.93 4.38 -0.09
N LEU A 88 2.21 5.30 0.58
CA LEU A 88 1.37 4.96 1.72
C LEU A 88 0.16 4.10 1.34
N VAL A 89 -0.58 4.49 0.30
CA VAL A 89 -1.77 3.75 -0.14
C VAL A 89 -1.37 2.38 -0.67
N GLU A 90 -0.33 2.33 -1.49
CA GLU A 90 0.21 1.10 -2.07
C GLU A 90 0.76 0.17 -0.99
N TYR A 91 1.45 0.71 0.03
CA TYR A 91 1.88 -0.04 1.21
C TYR A 91 0.71 -0.76 1.88
N VAL A 92 -0.38 -0.04 2.16
CA VAL A 92 -1.57 -0.62 2.81
C VAL A 92 -2.25 -1.65 1.89
N CYS A 93 -2.30 -1.38 0.58
CA CYS A 93 -2.88 -2.31 -0.38
C CYS A 93 -2.11 -3.62 -0.46
N ILE A 94 -0.78 -3.55 -0.53
CA ILE A 94 0.10 -4.74 -0.54
C ILE A 94 0.03 -5.47 0.81
N GLN A 95 0.10 -4.74 1.93
CA GLN A 95 -0.03 -5.33 3.27
C GLN A 95 -1.33 -6.13 3.41
N SER A 96 -2.45 -5.54 2.99
CA SER A 96 -3.76 -6.16 3.11
C SER A 96 -3.94 -7.33 2.13
N SER A 97 -3.55 -7.16 0.86
CA SER A 97 -3.67 -8.19 -0.17
C SER A 97 -2.76 -9.39 0.11
N LEU A 98 -1.55 -9.19 0.64
CA LEU A 98 -0.71 -10.29 1.09
C LEU A 98 -1.31 -10.99 2.32
N GLY A 99 -2.03 -10.27 3.17
CA GLY A 99 -2.68 -10.79 4.37
C GLY A 99 -3.58 -12.00 4.11
N CYS A 100 -4.22 -12.09 2.93
CA CYS A 100 -5.10 -13.21 2.59
C CYS A 100 -4.36 -14.55 2.37
N TYR A 101 -3.05 -14.51 2.13
CA TYR A 101 -2.22 -15.72 1.98
C TYR A 101 -1.67 -16.23 3.31
N PHE A 102 -1.58 -15.35 4.32
CA PHE A 102 -1.01 -15.68 5.64
C PHE A 102 -2.08 -15.87 6.71
N SER A 103 -3.32 -15.40 6.48
CA SER A 103 -4.42 -15.55 7.43
C SER A 103 -5.73 -15.81 6.71
N SER A 104 -6.65 -16.50 7.39
CA SER A 104 -8.01 -16.71 6.90
C SER A 104 -8.97 -15.70 7.51
N SER A 105 -10.06 -15.37 6.81
CA SER A 105 -11.08 -14.46 7.34
C SER A 105 -11.70 -14.98 8.64
N ASN A 106 -11.77 -16.31 8.80
CA ASN A 106 -12.25 -16.93 10.04
C ASN A 106 -11.26 -16.76 11.19
N THR A 107 -9.96 -16.90 10.91
CA THR A 107 -8.89 -16.67 11.90
C THR A 107 -8.96 -15.25 12.42
N LEU A 108 -9.02 -14.26 11.53
CA LEU A 108 -9.08 -12.84 11.90
C LEU A 108 -10.34 -12.45 12.67
N CYS A 109 -11.47 -13.14 12.44
CA CYS A 109 -12.75 -12.81 13.07
C CYS A 109 -13.03 -13.54 14.38
N TYR A 110 -12.56 -14.79 14.54
CA TYR A 110 -13.08 -15.68 15.58
C TYR A 110 -12.01 -16.33 16.47
N VAL A 111 -10.73 -16.25 16.11
CA VAL A 111 -9.67 -16.69 17.01
C VAL A 111 -9.39 -15.57 18.01
N SER A 112 -9.24 -15.90 19.30
CA SER A 112 -9.09 -14.90 20.37
C SER A 112 -7.72 -15.00 21.05
N ASP A 113 -6.74 -15.62 20.39
CA ASP A 113 -5.42 -15.91 20.99
C ASP A 113 -4.46 -14.71 20.97
N GLY A 114 -4.97 -13.49 20.74
CA GLY A 114 -4.16 -12.26 20.74
C GLY A 114 -3.14 -12.13 19.60
N GLN A 115 -3.02 -13.13 18.73
CA GLN A 115 -2.17 -13.10 17.53
C GLN A 115 -2.85 -12.45 16.32
N ASN A 116 -4.17 -12.18 16.39
CA ASN A 116 -4.92 -11.61 15.28
C ASN A 116 -4.32 -10.28 14.81
N GLY A 117 -3.77 -10.27 13.60
CA GLY A 117 -3.23 -9.06 13.00
C GLY A 117 -1.72 -8.91 13.15
N LEU A 118 -1.04 -9.82 13.86
CA LEU A 118 0.43 -9.91 13.80
C LEU A 118 0.88 -10.31 12.38
N GLU A 119 0.11 -11.16 11.70
CA GLU A 119 0.34 -11.50 10.30
C GLU A 119 0.26 -10.26 9.40
N LEU A 120 -0.67 -9.33 9.71
CA LEU A 120 -0.79 -8.07 8.98
C LEU A 120 0.43 -7.17 9.19
N VAL A 121 1.12 -7.25 10.33
CA VAL A 121 2.38 -6.53 10.55
C VAL A 121 3.50 -7.10 9.69
N PHE A 122 3.62 -8.44 9.63
CA PHE A 122 4.61 -9.11 8.79
C PHE A 122 4.39 -8.82 7.30
N THR A 123 3.14 -8.85 6.82
CA THR A 123 2.85 -8.53 5.42
C THR A 123 3.13 -7.07 5.07
N ALA A 124 3.06 -6.17 6.05
CA ALA A 124 3.46 -4.78 5.87
C ALA A 124 4.97 -4.65 5.64
N TRP A 125 5.79 -5.39 6.39
CA TRP A 125 7.23 -5.44 6.12
C TRP A 125 7.55 -6.04 4.75
N LEU A 126 6.78 -7.03 4.28
CA LEU A 126 6.90 -7.55 2.92
C LEU A 126 6.48 -6.55 1.84
N ALA A 127 5.62 -5.57 2.16
CA ALA A 127 5.29 -4.50 1.23
C ALA A 127 6.47 -3.57 0.93
N ILE A 128 7.40 -3.41 1.87
CA ILE A 128 8.58 -2.53 1.72
C ILE A 128 9.44 -2.87 0.50
N PRO A 129 9.95 -4.12 0.33
CA PRO A 129 10.75 -4.46 -0.84
C PRO A 129 9.97 -4.28 -2.15
N ILE A 130 8.66 -4.54 -2.16
CA ILE A 130 7.82 -4.35 -3.35
C ILE A 130 7.74 -2.86 -3.72
N LEU A 131 7.55 -1.96 -2.75
CA LEU A 131 7.57 -0.51 -3.00
C LEU A 131 8.92 -0.03 -3.52
N ILE A 132 10.03 -0.59 -3.01
CA ILE A 132 11.37 -0.27 -3.50
C ILE A 132 11.49 -0.67 -4.97
N LEU A 133 11.05 -1.87 -5.35
CA LEU A 133 11.03 -2.30 -6.76
C LEU A 133 10.19 -1.37 -7.64
N LEU A 134 8.98 -0.99 -7.21
CA LEU A 134 8.14 -0.04 -7.92
C LEU A 134 8.83 1.33 -8.10
N SER A 135 9.60 1.78 -7.10
CA SER A 135 10.35 3.03 -7.20
C SER A 135 11.45 3.00 -8.28
N PHE A 136 12.05 1.83 -8.54
CA PHE A 136 12.96 1.63 -9.66
C PHE A 136 12.22 1.70 -11.00
N VAL A 137 11.06 1.04 -11.09
CA VAL A 137 10.22 1.07 -12.30
C VAL A 137 9.84 2.52 -12.65
N PHE A 138 9.37 3.32 -11.68
CA PHE A 138 8.99 4.71 -11.95
C PHE A 138 10.15 5.61 -12.34
N LYS A 139 11.33 5.39 -11.74
CA LYS A 139 12.54 6.11 -12.15
C LYS A 139 12.83 5.84 -13.63
N GLU A 140 12.78 4.57 -14.04
CA GLU A 140 13.04 4.16 -15.41
C GLU A 140 11.97 4.70 -16.38
N THR A 141 10.70 4.67 -15.99
CA THR A 141 9.59 5.21 -16.79
C THR A 141 9.77 6.69 -17.14
N ILE A 142 10.26 7.51 -16.20
CA ILE A 142 10.55 8.93 -16.48
C ILE A 142 11.76 9.08 -17.38
N SER A 143 12.83 8.32 -17.15
CA SER A 143 14.03 8.38 -18.00
C SER A 143 13.72 8.09 -19.47
N TYR A 144 12.86 7.12 -19.76
CA TYR A 144 12.39 6.84 -21.14
C TYR A 144 11.50 7.94 -21.74
N THR A 145 10.84 8.77 -20.93
CA THR A 145 9.97 9.84 -21.44
C THR A 145 10.75 11.13 -21.74
N GLU A 146 11.93 11.29 -21.15
CA GLU A 146 12.83 12.42 -21.37
C GLU A 146 13.75 12.24 -22.61
N GLU A 147 13.83 11.03 -23.20
CA GLU A 147 14.51 10.72 -24.48
C GLU A 147 13.61 10.97 -25.70
#